data_AF-V4J0Q8-F1
#
_entry.id   AF-V4J0Q8-F1
#
_cell.length_a   1.000
_cell.length_b   1.000
_cell.length_c   1.000
_cell.angle_alpha   90.00
_cell.angle_beta   90.00
_cell.angle_gamma   90.00
#
_symmetry.space_group_name_H-M   'P 1'
#
loop_
_entity.id
_entity.type
_entity.pdbx_description
1 polymer ?
#
loop_
_entity_poly.entity_id
_entity_poly.type
_entity_poly.pdbx_seq_one_letter_code
_entity_poly.pdbx_strand_id
1 'polypeptide(L)'
;MAPAIKRLKPVLERAEVLCRERGVRFTEQRKTVLRLVCASDKPISAYELLDQMRGVVKNPAPPTVYRALDFLLEQGLVHKLESLHAYVGCTHPDHPHASQFLICEDCGEVTEVKDVSVAESLRTSGQALGFRTKRPIVEVLGTCARCDAKQDRQAESKSDPVNQHESEMPTISLEQTAIQEEHDMPAANDKIAVAIEKLNSQLPLQARQQALPPALLSAHRAILRTLAEEGRTLTNDELANLVGADGVAAAIERLGGDDLVVLDADKTKVLGAYPMTTEETVHHLKVNGRAVNAICALDALVVAPMYDAEVAIESRCQVTGEPIRVHQQGHRILSAEPSADVRVGVRWQQPGACAAHSMCLEMVFLEDGDTARRWVEEGEGDKTEFTLDEAVAFGASFFVPLVK
;
A
#
# COMPACT_ATOMS: atom_id res chain seq x y z
N MET A 1 21.06 -24.05 -6.33
CA MET A 1 21.14 -22.58 -6.43
C MET A 1 22.20 -22.20 -7.45
N ALA A 2 21.82 -21.78 -8.67
CA ALA A 2 22.63 -21.12 -9.73
C ALA A 2 22.00 -21.01 -11.17
N PRO A 3 20.67 -20.84 -11.43
CA PRO A 3 20.21 -20.58 -12.81
C PRO A 3 19.91 -19.11 -13.17
N ALA A 4 19.47 -18.26 -12.23
CA ALA A 4 18.95 -16.90 -12.53
C ALA A 4 20.02 -15.91 -13.02
N ILE A 5 21.22 -15.94 -12.42
CA ILE A 5 22.30 -14.97 -12.69
C ILE A 5 22.84 -15.07 -14.13
N LYS A 6 22.81 -16.25 -14.77
CA LYS A 6 23.36 -16.46 -16.12
C LYS A 6 22.51 -15.86 -17.25
N ARG A 7 21.24 -15.49 -17.00
CA ARG A 7 20.32 -14.94 -18.02
C ARG A 7 20.24 -13.41 -18.03
N LEU A 8 20.86 -12.74 -17.06
CA LEU A 8 20.74 -11.29 -16.87
C LEU A 8 21.57 -10.46 -17.87
N LYS A 9 22.74 -10.97 -18.27
CA LYS A 9 23.67 -10.29 -19.18
C LYS A 9 23.06 -10.08 -20.58
N PRO A 10 22.46 -11.10 -21.23
CA PRO A 10 21.77 -10.91 -22.51
C PRO A 10 20.63 -9.89 -22.45
N VAL A 11 19.88 -9.84 -21.34
CA VAL A 11 18.77 -8.89 -21.16
C VAL A 11 19.27 -7.45 -21.12
N LEU A 12 20.33 -7.18 -20.35
CA LEU A 12 20.93 -5.85 -20.27
C LEU A 12 21.57 -5.41 -21.60
N GLU A 13 22.27 -6.31 -22.29
CA GLU A 13 22.83 -6.04 -23.63
C GLU A 13 21.73 -5.74 -24.65
N ARG A 14 20.62 -6.50 -24.63
CA ARG A 14 19.48 -6.23 -25.51
C ARG A 14 18.83 -4.88 -25.20
N ALA A 15 18.63 -4.56 -23.92
CA ALA A 15 18.10 -3.27 -23.48
C ALA A 15 18.98 -2.09 -23.93
N GLU A 16 20.31 -2.23 -23.86
CA GLU A 16 21.26 -1.23 -24.38
C GLU A 16 21.12 -1.01 -25.89
N VAL A 17 21.00 -2.10 -26.68
CA VAL A 17 20.78 -2.01 -28.12
C VAL A 17 19.47 -1.27 -28.42
N LEU A 18 18.37 -1.65 -27.76
CA LEU A 18 17.06 -1.03 -27.95
C LEU A 18 17.07 0.46 -27.56
N CYS A 19 17.71 0.82 -26.44
CA CYS A 19 17.81 2.21 -26.03
C CYS A 19 18.64 3.05 -27.02
N ARG A 20 19.71 2.47 -27.57
CA ARG A 20 20.54 3.11 -28.60
C ARG A 20 19.76 3.31 -29.90
N GLU A 21 19.04 2.29 -30.37
CA GLU A 21 18.18 2.36 -31.56
C GLU A 21 17.06 3.41 -31.41
N ARG A 22 16.52 3.56 -30.20
CA ARG A 22 15.48 4.55 -29.87
C ARG A 22 16.02 5.94 -29.54
N GLY A 23 17.35 6.14 -29.53
CA GLY A 23 17.99 7.42 -29.24
C GLY A 23 17.84 7.89 -27.78
N VAL A 24 17.56 6.98 -26.84
CA VAL A 24 17.34 7.31 -25.43
C VAL A 24 18.53 6.90 -24.56
N ARG A 25 18.83 7.70 -23.52
CA ARG A 25 20.00 7.48 -22.67
C ARG A 25 19.78 6.37 -21.64
N PHE A 26 20.46 5.24 -21.75
CA PHE A 26 20.40 4.18 -20.74
C PHE A 26 21.51 4.34 -19.69
N THR A 27 21.23 5.10 -18.62
CA THR A 27 22.21 5.42 -17.56
C THR A 27 22.52 4.20 -16.67
N GLU A 28 23.65 4.20 -15.97
CA GLU A 28 24.03 3.12 -15.04
C GLU A 28 22.99 2.88 -13.94
N GLN A 29 22.27 3.93 -13.54
CA GLN A 29 21.18 3.80 -12.60
C GLN A 29 19.98 3.04 -13.19
N ARG A 30 19.58 3.35 -14.43
CA ARG A 30 18.50 2.64 -15.14
C ARG A 30 18.88 1.17 -15.37
N LYS A 31 20.15 0.90 -15.69
CA LYS A 31 20.70 -0.46 -15.79
C LYS A 31 20.63 -1.20 -14.46
N THR A 32 20.95 -0.52 -13.35
CA THR A 32 20.91 -1.11 -12.02
C THR A 32 19.48 -1.47 -11.62
N VAL A 33 18.51 -0.58 -11.85
CA VAL A 33 17.10 -0.88 -11.59
C VAL A 33 16.60 -2.04 -12.45
N LEU A 34 16.87 -2.04 -13.76
CA LEU A 34 16.48 -3.16 -14.64
C LEU A 34 17.11 -4.47 -14.18
N ARG A 35 18.37 -4.44 -13.75
CA ARG A 35 19.08 -5.61 -13.23
C ARG A 35 18.38 -6.20 -12.01
N LEU A 36 17.98 -5.36 -11.05
CA LEU A 36 17.30 -5.80 -9.83
C LEU A 36 15.91 -6.37 -10.15
N VAL A 37 15.14 -5.70 -11.02
CA VAL A 37 13.84 -6.20 -11.48
C VAL A 37 13.96 -7.57 -12.14
N CYS A 38 14.92 -7.75 -13.06
CA CYS A 38 15.09 -9.02 -13.76
C CYS A 38 15.77 -10.12 -12.92
N ALA A 39 16.40 -9.77 -11.80
CA ALA A 39 17.04 -10.73 -10.90
C ALA A 39 16.07 -11.30 -9.87
N SER A 40 14.93 -10.64 -9.65
CA SER A 40 13.89 -11.09 -8.74
C SER A 40 13.07 -12.21 -9.37
N ASP A 41 12.86 -13.30 -8.63
CA ASP A 41 11.99 -14.42 -9.03
C ASP A 41 10.49 -14.11 -8.79
N LYS A 42 10.19 -13.01 -8.08
CA LYS A 42 8.84 -12.49 -7.82
C LYS A 42 8.72 -11.04 -8.30
N PRO A 43 7.50 -10.52 -8.55
CA PRO A 43 7.31 -9.09 -8.77
C PRO A 43 7.94 -8.28 -7.64
N ILE A 44 8.67 -7.24 -8.00
CA ILE A 44 9.39 -6.40 -7.03
C ILE A 44 8.77 -5.01 -6.98
N SER A 45 8.45 -4.52 -5.80
CA SER A 45 7.95 -3.16 -5.60
C SER A 45 9.05 -2.12 -5.81
N ALA A 46 8.65 -0.86 -6.04
CA ALA A 46 9.59 0.26 -6.10
C ALA A 46 10.40 0.43 -4.80
N TYR A 47 9.84 0.04 -3.66
CA TYR A 47 10.50 0.15 -2.35
C TYR A 47 11.50 -0.96 -2.09
N GLU A 48 11.18 -2.20 -2.45
CA GLU A 48 12.14 -3.30 -2.41
C GLU A 48 13.31 -3.03 -3.35
N LEU A 49 13.05 -2.43 -4.53
CA LEU A 49 14.11 -1.94 -5.42
C LEU A 49 14.97 -0.86 -4.75
N LEU A 50 14.34 0.11 -4.08
CA LEU A 50 15.04 1.17 -3.37
C LEU A 50 15.95 0.60 -2.27
N ASP A 51 15.46 -0.36 -1.51
CA ASP A 51 16.21 -1.01 -0.43
C ASP A 51 17.41 -1.80 -0.99
N GLN A 52 17.18 -2.62 -2.01
CA GLN A 52 18.25 -3.36 -2.71
C GLN A 52 19.29 -2.41 -3.34
N MET A 53 18.87 -1.22 -3.78
CA MET A 53 19.78 -0.20 -4.30
C MET A 53 20.64 0.46 -3.23
N ARG A 54 20.22 0.52 -1.96
CA ARG A 54 21.04 1.11 -0.87
C ARG A 54 22.35 0.34 -0.65
N GLY A 55 22.38 -0.96 -0.98
CA GLY A 55 23.59 -1.78 -0.97
C GLY A 55 24.55 -1.55 -2.14
N VAL A 56 24.12 -0.87 -3.20
CA VAL A 56 24.86 -0.74 -4.48
C VAL A 56 25.17 0.73 -4.82
N VAL A 57 24.28 1.65 -4.46
CA VAL A 57 24.36 3.08 -4.74
C VAL A 57 24.34 3.84 -3.42
N LYS A 58 25.19 4.87 -3.27
CA LYS A 58 25.23 5.68 -2.05
C LYS A 58 23.99 6.58 -1.99
N ASN A 59 23.11 6.31 -1.03
CA ASN A 59 21.91 7.11 -0.70
C ASN A 59 20.93 7.30 -1.89
N PRO A 60 20.36 6.23 -2.45
CA PRO A 60 19.35 6.35 -3.49
C PRO A 60 18.12 7.04 -2.91
N ALA A 61 17.66 8.11 -3.57
CA ALA A 61 16.42 8.77 -3.22
C ALA A 61 15.25 8.05 -3.93
N PRO A 62 14.05 7.95 -3.30
CA PRO A 62 12.88 7.34 -3.94
C PRO A 62 12.59 7.85 -5.36
N PRO A 63 12.66 9.17 -5.66
CA PRO A 63 12.42 9.68 -7.01
C PRO A 63 13.35 9.07 -8.06
N THR A 64 14.56 8.66 -7.67
CA THR A 64 15.53 8.14 -8.61
C THR A 64 15.23 6.70 -9.05
N VAL A 65 14.52 5.93 -8.21
CA VAL A 65 14.00 4.61 -8.57
C VAL A 65 12.76 4.77 -9.44
N TYR A 66 11.83 5.64 -9.05
CA TYR A 66 10.62 5.92 -9.84
C TYR A 66 10.96 6.45 -11.24
N ARG A 67 11.88 7.42 -11.38
CA ARG A 67 12.32 7.91 -12.70
C ARG A 67 13.02 6.85 -13.55
N ALA A 68 13.65 5.87 -12.91
CA ALA A 68 14.22 4.74 -13.64
C ALA A 68 13.11 3.78 -14.07
N LEU A 69 12.14 3.48 -13.21
CA LEU A 69 10.99 2.64 -13.51
C LEU A 69 10.10 3.23 -14.60
N ASP A 70 9.79 4.53 -14.54
CA ASP A 70 9.02 5.25 -15.57
C ASP A 70 9.71 5.14 -16.93
N PHE A 71 11.02 5.39 -16.95
CA PHE A 71 11.82 5.19 -18.17
C PHE A 71 11.73 3.75 -18.67
N LEU A 72 11.91 2.75 -17.79
CA LEU A 72 11.86 1.35 -18.19
C LEU A 72 10.46 0.94 -18.69
N LEU A 73 9.39 1.48 -18.10
CA LEU A 73 8.01 1.29 -18.55
C LEU A 73 7.77 1.91 -19.92
N GLU A 74 8.18 3.15 -20.13
CA GLU A 74 8.10 3.86 -21.41
C GLU A 74 8.85 3.11 -22.51
N GLN A 75 10.00 2.52 -22.18
CA GLN A 75 10.80 1.71 -23.10
C GLN A 75 10.30 0.27 -23.20
N GLY A 76 9.24 -0.14 -22.50
CA GLY A 76 8.73 -1.52 -22.52
C GLY A 76 9.75 -2.56 -22.04
N LEU A 77 10.69 -2.16 -21.18
CA LEU A 77 11.71 -3.01 -20.57
C LEU A 77 11.22 -3.66 -19.27
N VAL A 78 10.17 -3.11 -18.66
CA VAL A 78 9.46 -3.68 -17.51
C VAL A 78 7.96 -3.53 -17.67
N HIS A 79 7.21 -4.32 -16.92
CA HIS A 79 5.77 -4.17 -16.74
C HIS A 79 5.47 -3.81 -15.29
N LYS A 80 4.37 -3.08 -15.10
CA LYS A 80 3.79 -2.83 -13.79
C LYS A 80 2.57 -3.74 -13.65
N LEU A 81 2.50 -4.45 -12.54
CA LEU A 81 1.31 -5.15 -12.07
C LEU A 81 0.53 -4.17 -11.21
N GLU A 82 -0.66 -3.79 -11.66
CA GLU A 82 -1.47 -2.77 -10.99
C GLU A 82 -2.05 -3.30 -9.68
N SER A 83 -2.48 -4.57 -9.64
CA SER A 83 -3.00 -5.19 -8.41
C SER A 83 -1.97 -5.29 -7.28
N LEU A 84 -0.70 -5.49 -7.62
CA LEU A 84 0.37 -5.68 -6.65
C LEU A 84 1.25 -4.44 -6.45
N HIS A 85 1.02 -3.38 -7.22
CA HIS A 85 1.89 -2.20 -7.30
C HIS A 85 3.39 -2.55 -7.46
N ALA A 86 3.66 -3.62 -8.22
CA ALA A 86 4.98 -4.22 -8.36
C ALA A 86 5.42 -4.30 -9.82
N TYR A 87 6.69 -4.59 -10.05
CA TYR A 87 7.31 -4.57 -11.37
C TYR A 87 7.92 -5.93 -11.71
N VAL A 88 7.79 -6.30 -12.98
CA VAL A 88 8.42 -7.49 -13.56
C VAL A 88 9.20 -7.13 -14.81
N GLY A 89 10.30 -7.84 -15.06
CA GLY A 89 11.10 -7.65 -16.26
C GLY A 89 10.34 -8.09 -17.50
N CYS A 90 10.37 -7.29 -18.56
CA CYS A 90 9.76 -7.65 -19.83
C CYS A 90 10.56 -8.76 -20.51
N THR A 91 9.90 -9.85 -20.89
CA THR A 91 10.54 -10.95 -21.62
C THR A 91 10.66 -10.66 -23.13
N HIS A 92 9.87 -9.70 -23.65
CA HIS A 92 9.73 -9.39 -25.07
C HIS A 92 9.79 -7.88 -25.37
N PRO A 93 10.91 -7.19 -25.10
CA PRO A 93 10.99 -5.72 -25.20
C PRO A 93 11.05 -5.17 -26.64
N ASP A 94 11.11 -6.05 -27.64
CA ASP A 94 11.30 -5.70 -29.05
C ASP A 94 10.04 -5.16 -29.73
N HIS A 95 8.85 -5.45 -29.17
CA HIS A 95 7.58 -5.03 -29.74
C HIS A 95 6.58 -4.67 -28.64
N PRO A 96 5.74 -3.64 -28.84
CA PRO A 96 4.59 -3.40 -27.98
C PRO A 96 3.69 -4.64 -27.97
N HIS A 97 3.29 -5.09 -26.78
CA HIS A 97 2.37 -6.21 -26.61
C HIS A 97 1.41 -5.92 -25.45
N ALA A 98 0.23 -6.53 -25.53
CA ALA A 98 -0.70 -6.54 -24.40
C ALA A 98 -0.05 -7.33 -23.27
N SER A 99 -0.09 -6.77 -22.06
CA SER A 99 0.52 -7.40 -20.89
C SER A 99 -0.55 -8.20 -20.17
N GLN A 100 -0.44 -9.52 -20.18
CA GLN A 100 -1.40 -10.42 -19.55
C GLN A 100 -0.66 -11.25 -18.52
N PHE A 101 -1.15 -11.26 -17.29
CA PHE A 101 -0.46 -11.89 -16.17
C PHE A 101 -1.41 -12.82 -15.42
N LEU A 102 -0.91 -14.02 -15.13
CA LEU A 102 -1.49 -14.91 -14.13
C LEU A 102 -0.70 -14.73 -12.84
N ILE A 103 -1.38 -14.36 -11.77
CA ILE A 103 -0.79 -14.06 -10.47
C ILE A 103 -1.27 -15.13 -9.49
N CYS A 104 -0.33 -15.91 -8.96
CA CYS A 104 -0.63 -16.88 -7.92
C CYS A 104 -0.81 -16.18 -6.57
N GLU A 105 -1.97 -16.26 -5.96
CA GLU A 105 -2.23 -15.65 -4.66
C GLU A 105 -1.49 -16.39 -3.53
N ASP A 106 -1.33 -17.71 -3.65
CA ASP A 106 -0.66 -18.53 -2.61
C ASP A 106 0.86 -18.36 -2.55
N CYS A 107 1.55 -18.12 -3.67
CA CYS A 107 3.01 -18.04 -3.69
C CYS A 107 3.59 -16.75 -4.26
N GLY A 108 2.74 -15.88 -4.82
CA GLY A 108 3.16 -14.64 -5.47
C GLY A 108 3.92 -14.82 -6.77
N GLU A 109 3.95 -16.03 -7.35
CA GLU A 109 4.54 -16.24 -8.68
C GLU A 109 3.67 -15.56 -9.74
N VAL A 110 4.33 -14.88 -10.67
CA VAL A 110 3.66 -14.23 -11.80
C VAL A 110 4.15 -14.82 -13.09
N THR A 111 3.19 -15.23 -13.92
CA THR A 111 3.45 -15.75 -15.25
C THR A 111 2.89 -14.79 -16.28
N GLU A 112 3.75 -14.29 -17.16
CA GLU A 112 3.32 -13.55 -18.35
C GLU A 112 2.73 -14.52 -19.37
N VAL A 113 1.51 -14.21 -19.84
CA VAL A 113 0.80 -14.96 -20.87
C VAL A 113 0.74 -14.13 -22.15
N LYS A 114 0.92 -14.81 -23.28
CA LYS A 114 0.80 -14.20 -24.60
C LYS A 114 -0.41 -14.78 -25.33
N ASP A 115 -1.59 -14.23 -25.06
CA ASP A 115 -2.80 -14.55 -25.81
C ASP A 115 -3.21 -13.38 -26.71
N VAL A 116 -2.99 -13.52 -28.00
CA VAL A 116 -3.37 -12.49 -28.99
C VAL A 116 -4.88 -12.29 -29.02
N SER A 117 -5.69 -13.33 -28.83
CA SER A 117 -7.15 -13.26 -28.94
C SER A 117 -7.77 -12.36 -27.88
N VAL A 118 -7.24 -12.38 -26.65
CA VAL A 118 -7.67 -11.50 -25.55
C VAL A 118 -7.34 -10.04 -25.87
N ALA A 119 -6.13 -9.79 -26.36
CA ALA A 119 -5.70 -8.45 -26.75
C ALA A 119 -6.56 -7.88 -27.90
N GLU A 120 -6.89 -8.71 -28.88
CA GLU A 120 -7.73 -8.32 -30.02
C GLU A 120 -9.19 -8.10 -29.61
N SER A 121 -9.71 -8.91 -28.69
CA SER A 121 -11.06 -8.74 -28.15
C SER A 121 -11.20 -7.38 -27.44
N LEU A 122 -10.26 -7.05 -26.55
CA LEU A 122 -10.24 -5.74 -25.87
C LEU A 122 -10.11 -4.58 -26.86
N ARG A 123 -9.25 -4.72 -27.88
CA ARG A 123 -9.09 -3.71 -28.93
C ARG A 123 -10.39 -3.50 -29.71
N THR A 124 -11.06 -4.59 -30.11
CA THR A 124 -12.29 -4.56 -30.89
C THR A 124 -13.43 -3.93 -30.10
N SER A 125 -13.62 -4.35 -28.85
CA SER A 125 -14.63 -3.78 -27.95
C SER A 125 -14.38 -2.30 -27.68
N GLY A 126 -13.12 -1.91 -27.45
CA GLY A 126 -12.74 -0.51 -27.27
C GLY A 126 -13.05 0.33 -28.51
N GLN A 127 -12.69 -0.14 -29.70
CA GLN A 127 -12.98 0.53 -30.97
C GLN A 127 -14.48 0.71 -31.20
N ALA A 128 -15.29 -0.30 -30.92
CA ALA A 128 -16.74 -0.23 -31.06
C ALA A 128 -17.37 0.86 -30.17
N LEU A 129 -16.74 1.16 -29.04
CA LEU A 129 -17.17 2.20 -28.08
C LEU A 129 -16.48 3.55 -28.29
N GLY A 130 -15.63 3.69 -29.32
CA GLY A 130 -14.82 4.90 -29.53
C GLY A 130 -13.71 5.11 -28.48
N PHE A 131 -13.40 4.09 -27.68
CA PHE A 131 -12.36 4.11 -26.66
C PHE A 131 -10.98 3.92 -27.28
N ARG A 132 -10.06 4.86 -27.02
CA ARG A 132 -8.68 4.80 -27.52
C ARG A 132 -7.76 4.13 -26.50
N THR A 133 -7.64 2.81 -26.60
CA THR A 133 -6.76 2.01 -25.73
C THR A 133 -5.29 2.40 -25.93
N LYS A 134 -4.64 2.88 -24.87
CA LYS A 134 -3.19 3.18 -24.86
C LYS A 134 -2.34 1.97 -24.51
N ARG A 135 -2.70 1.25 -23.44
CA ARG A 135 -2.03 0.04 -22.97
C ARG A 135 -3.06 -0.92 -22.34
N PRO A 136 -3.41 -2.05 -22.99
CA PRO A 136 -4.28 -3.04 -22.38
C PRO A 136 -3.45 -3.91 -21.41
N ILE A 137 -3.91 -3.96 -20.17
CA ILE A 137 -3.35 -4.82 -19.11
C ILE A 137 -4.47 -5.77 -18.67
N VAL A 138 -4.14 -7.06 -18.54
CA VAL A 138 -5.03 -8.08 -17.97
C VAL A 138 -4.29 -8.77 -16.86
N GLU A 139 -4.87 -8.79 -15.67
CA GLU A 139 -4.35 -9.51 -14.53
C GLU A 139 -5.41 -10.49 -14.07
N VAL A 140 -5.02 -11.75 -13.92
CA VAL A 140 -5.88 -12.82 -13.43
C VAL A 140 -5.25 -13.36 -12.16
N LEU A 141 -5.96 -13.22 -11.05
CA LEU A 141 -5.57 -13.78 -9.76
C LEU A 141 -6.14 -15.20 -9.64
N GLY A 142 -5.37 -16.10 -9.02
CA GLY A 142 -5.80 -17.45 -8.73
C GLY A 142 -4.68 -18.31 -8.16
N THR A 143 -4.80 -19.63 -8.27
CA THR A 143 -3.83 -20.58 -7.72
C THR A 143 -3.05 -21.27 -8.85
N CYS A 144 -1.71 -21.27 -8.76
CA CYS A 144 -0.88 -21.96 -9.75
C CYS A 144 -0.92 -23.48 -9.53
N ALA A 145 -0.68 -24.25 -10.58
CA ALA A 145 -0.69 -25.73 -10.52
C ALA A 145 0.25 -26.33 -9.46
N ARG A 146 1.32 -25.60 -9.06
CA ARG A 146 2.21 -26.05 -7.98
C ARG A 146 1.59 -25.90 -6.60
N CYS A 147 0.81 -24.84 -6.39
CA CYS A 147 0.12 -24.59 -5.13
C CYS A 147 -1.12 -25.47 -5.03
N ASP A 148 -1.86 -25.61 -6.12
CA ASP A 148 -2.99 -26.55 -6.27
C ASP A 148 -2.57 -27.98 -5.89
N ALA A 149 -1.50 -28.49 -6.51
CA ALA A 149 -0.98 -29.83 -6.22
C ALA A 149 -0.30 -29.99 -4.84
N LYS A 150 -0.09 -28.90 -4.08
CA LYS A 150 0.32 -28.97 -2.66
C LYS A 150 -0.90 -29.08 -1.76
N GLN A 151 -1.99 -28.39 -2.10
CA GLN A 151 -3.25 -28.44 -1.38
C GLN A 151 -3.91 -29.82 -1.51
N ASP A 152 -3.90 -30.43 -2.70
CA ASP A 152 -4.40 -31.80 -2.93
C ASP A 152 -3.69 -32.86 -2.06
N ARG A 153 -2.36 -32.78 -1.97
CA ARG A 153 -1.55 -33.70 -1.14
C ARG A 153 -1.79 -33.54 0.36
N GLN A 154 -2.17 -32.35 0.80
CA GLN A 154 -2.52 -32.10 2.21
C GLN A 154 -3.95 -32.58 2.51
N ALA A 155 -4.87 -32.51 1.55
CA ALA A 155 -6.23 -33.02 1.65
C ALA A 155 -6.27 -34.57 1.74
N GLU A 156 -5.49 -35.28 0.92
CA GLU A 156 -5.40 -36.75 0.95
C GLU A 156 -4.78 -37.30 2.25
N SER A 157 -3.95 -36.51 2.94
CA SER A 157 -3.36 -36.89 4.24
C SER A 157 -4.33 -36.77 5.42
N LYS A 158 -5.51 -36.16 5.22
CA LYS A 158 -6.49 -35.86 6.27
C LYS A 158 -7.80 -36.67 6.15
N SER A 159 -7.93 -37.61 5.21
CA SER A 159 -9.13 -38.43 5.02
C SER A 159 -8.90 -39.95 5.22
N ASP A 160 -9.06 -40.38 6.48
CA ASP A 160 -9.66 -41.64 7.01
C ASP A 160 -8.95 -43.03 6.95
N PRO A 161 -9.28 -44.04 7.83
CA PRO A 161 -10.39 -44.10 8.81
C PRO A 161 -10.10 -44.65 10.25
N VAL A 162 -11.11 -44.45 11.10
CA VAL A 162 -11.52 -45.15 12.34
C VAL A 162 -11.39 -46.69 12.30
N ASN A 163 -10.78 -47.36 13.31
CA ASN A 163 -11.46 -48.10 14.42
C ASN A 163 -10.57 -49.12 15.21
N GLN A 164 -10.79 -49.14 16.54
CA GLN A 164 -10.80 -50.27 17.50
C GLN A 164 -9.57 -51.18 17.76
N HIS A 165 -9.06 -51.15 19.00
CA HIS A 165 -9.10 -52.32 19.92
C HIS A 165 -8.99 -51.91 21.39
N GLU A 166 -9.88 -52.49 22.20
CA GLU A 166 -9.98 -52.41 23.67
C GLU A 166 -8.84 -53.21 24.34
N SER A 167 -8.34 -52.75 25.50
CA SER A 167 -8.44 -53.46 26.79
C SER A 167 -7.42 -53.00 27.84
N GLU A 168 -7.93 -52.76 29.05
CA GLU A 168 -7.31 -52.82 30.39
C GLU A 168 -6.59 -51.60 30.99
N MET A 169 -7.26 -51.06 32.03
CA MET A 169 -6.74 -50.19 33.08
C MET A 169 -5.90 -50.99 34.11
N PRO A 170 -4.99 -50.32 34.84
CA PRO A 170 -5.33 -49.98 36.22
C PRO A 170 -4.99 -48.52 36.64
N THR A 171 -5.80 -48.06 37.59
CA THR A 171 -5.69 -46.87 38.46
C THR A 171 -4.29 -46.56 38.99
N ILE A 172 -3.93 -45.27 39.09
CA ILE A 172 -3.35 -44.57 40.27
C ILE A 172 -3.58 -43.05 40.14
N SER A 173 -3.76 -42.42 41.30
CA SER A 173 -4.28 -41.10 41.65
C SER A 173 -3.70 -39.85 40.98
N LEU A 174 -4.59 -38.86 40.95
CA LEU A 174 -4.42 -37.42 40.74
C LEU A 174 -3.27 -36.80 41.56
N GLU A 175 -2.31 -36.18 40.86
CA GLU A 175 -1.75 -34.88 41.22
C GLU A 175 -1.72 -34.02 39.95
N GLN A 176 -2.59 -33.01 39.92
CA GLN A 176 -2.71 -32.06 38.81
C GLN A 176 -1.55 -31.07 38.86
N THR A 177 -0.80 -30.95 37.78
CA THR A 177 -0.12 -29.70 37.41
C THR A 177 -0.25 -29.57 35.89
N ALA A 178 -1.40 -29.06 35.47
CA ALA A 178 -1.60 -28.64 34.08
C ALA A 178 -1.06 -27.22 33.93
N ILE A 179 0.01 -27.08 33.16
CA ILE A 179 0.36 -25.82 32.51
C ILE A 179 -0.60 -25.72 31.32
N GLN A 180 -1.66 -24.93 31.48
CA GLN A 180 -2.47 -24.47 30.36
C GLN A 180 -1.79 -23.22 29.80
N GLU A 181 -1.23 -23.32 28.59
CA GLU A 181 -0.96 -22.15 27.77
C GLU A 181 -2.30 -21.69 27.18
N GLU A 182 -3.00 -20.82 27.91
CA GLU A 182 -4.08 -20.00 27.37
C GLU A 182 -3.48 -18.96 26.43
N HIS A 183 -3.75 -19.07 25.13
CA HIS A 183 -3.59 -17.96 24.19
C HIS A 183 -4.72 -16.95 24.45
N ASP A 184 -4.50 -16.08 25.42
CA ASP A 184 -5.42 -15.01 25.78
C ASP A 184 -5.37 -13.91 24.69
N MET A 185 -6.51 -13.63 24.06
CA MET A 185 -6.64 -12.47 23.18
C MET A 185 -6.55 -11.20 24.04
N PRO A 186 -5.66 -10.23 23.74
CA PRO A 186 -5.56 -9.03 24.55
C PRO A 186 -6.89 -8.28 24.58
N ALA A 187 -7.25 -7.72 25.74
CA ALA A 187 -8.42 -6.88 25.87
C ALA A 187 -8.38 -5.73 24.84
N ALA A 188 -9.54 -5.25 24.37
CA ALA A 188 -9.62 -4.23 23.30
C ALA A 188 -8.75 -2.98 23.58
N ASN A 189 -8.56 -2.63 24.85
CA ASN A 189 -7.72 -1.50 25.27
C ASN A 189 -6.21 -1.77 25.07
N ASP A 190 -5.76 -3.02 25.26
CA ASP A 190 -4.36 -3.43 25.09
C ASP A 190 -4.01 -3.51 23.59
N LYS A 191 -4.95 -3.99 22.76
CA LYS A 191 -4.81 -4.03 21.30
C LYS A 191 -4.57 -2.64 20.70
N ILE A 192 -5.34 -1.64 21.13
CA ILE A 192 -5.19 -0.25 20.68
C ILE A 192 -3.85 0.32 21.13
N ALA A 193 -3.44 0.09 22.37
CA ALA A 193 -2.17 0.58 22.90
C ALA A 193 -0.97 0.06 22.08
N VAL A 194 -0.96 -1.24 21.77
CA VAL A 194 0.07 -1.88 20.93
C VAL A 194 0.07 -1.28 19.52
N ALA A 195 -1.10 -1.06 18.93
CA ALA A 195 -1.22 -0.46 17.60
C ALA A 195 -0.65 0.98 17.56
N ILE A 196 -0.93 1.78 18.59
CA ILE A 196 -0.40 3.14 18.74
C ILE A 196 1.12 3.13 18.86
N GLU A 197 1.68 2.22 19.67
CA GLU A 197 3.13 2.09 19.84
C GLU A 197 3.80 1.71 18.51
N LYS A 198 3.25 0.71 17.81
CA LYS A 198 3.71 0.30 16.47
C LYS A 198 3.68 1.48 15.51
N LEU A 199 2.56 2.20 15.43
CA LEU A 199 2.41 3.32 14.50
C LEU A 199 3.38 4.47 14.82
N ASN A 200 3.54 4.84 16.09
CA ASN A 200 4.50 5.88 16.51
C ASN A 200 5.96 5.49 16.23
N SER A 201 6.30 4.21 16.38
CA SER A 201 7.66 3.72 16.07
C SER A 201 8.00 3.86 14.58
N GLN A 202 6.98 3.70 13.72
CA GLN A 202 7.12 3.74 12.26
C GLN A 202 6.98 5.17 11.71
N LEU A 203 6.04 5.93 12.27
CA LEU A 203 5.60 7.23 11.82
C LEU A 203 5.56 8.20 13.01
N PRO A 204 6.70 8.70 13.50
CA PRO A 204 6.73 9.60 14.65
C PRO A 204 6.32 11.04 14.27
N LEU A 205 5.13 11.22 13.67
CA LEU A 205 4.65 12.48 13.10
C LEU A 205 4.57 13.58 14.17
N GLN A 206 4.05 13.28 15.35
CA GLN A 206 3.96 14.25 16.44
C GLN A 206 5.34 14.74 16.86
N ALA A 207 6.30 13.84 17.05
CA ALA A 207 7.67 14.21 17.43
C ALA A 207 8.35 15.06 16.34
N ARG A 208 8.16 14.69 15.06
CA ARG A 208 8.66 15.46 13.90
C ARG A 208 8.05 16.86 13.85
N GLN A 209 6.74 16.96 14.05
CA GLN A 209 6.02 18.24 14.06
C GLN A 209 6.45 19.14 15.22
N GLN A 210 6.62 18.57 16.43
CA GLN A 210 7.08 19.31 17.61
C GLN A 210 8.53 19.80 17.50
N ALA A 211 9.35 19.14 16.68
CA ALA A 211 10.72 19.56 16.40
C ALA A 211 10.80 20.73 15.40
N LEU A 212 9.67 21.13 14.78
CA LEU A 212 9.65 22.23 13.82
C LEU A 212 9.85 23.60 14.49
N PRO A 213 10.55 24.54 13.82
CA PRO A 213 10.50 25.95 14.18
C PRO A 213 9.06 26.50 14.20
N PRO A 214 8.75 27.54 15.01
CA PRO A 214 7.39 28.05 15.15
C PRO A 214 6.68 28.42 13.84
N ALA A 215 7.42 28.98 12.87
CA ALA A 215 6.87 29.34 11.55
C ALA A 215 6.47 28.09 10.74
N LEU A 216 7.30 27.04 10.77
CA LEU A 216 7.01 25.78 10.05
C LEU A 216 5.92 24.97 10.75
N LEU A 217 5.87 24.98 12.08
CA LEU A 217 4.76 24.40 12.84
C LEU A 217 3.43 25.07 12.47
N SER A 218 3.43 26.40 12.40
CA SER A 218 2.25 27.19 12.00
C SER A 218 1.86 26.88 10.55
N ALA A 219 2.83 26.77 9.64
CA ALA A 219 2.61 26.38 8.25
C ALA A 219 2.01 24.98 8.12
N HIS A 220 2.55 23.99 8.82
CA HIS A 220 2.04 22.61 8.77
C HIS A 220 0.59 22.52 9.28
N ARG A 221 0.29 23.15 10.42
CA ARG A 221 -1.08 23.22 10.95
C ARG A 221 -2.04 23.96 10.02
N ALA A 222 -1.57 25.02 9.37
CA ALA A 222 -2.37 25.74 8.38
C ALA A 222 -2.67 24.88 7.15
N ILE A 223 -1.70 24.11 6.64
CA ILE A 223 -1.91 23.13 5.56
C ILE A 223 -2.99 22.12 5.93
N LEU A 224 -2.89 21.50 7.11
CA LEU A 224 -3.87 20.52 7.59
C LEU A 224 -5.28 21.13 7.66
N ARG A 225 -5.40 22.31 8.26
CA ARG A 225 -6.69 23.01 8.36
C ARG A 225 -7.27 23.36 6.99
N THR A 226 -6.46 23.91 6.07
CA THR A 226 -6.93 24.26 4.72
C THR A 226 -7.37 23.02 3.93
N LEU A 227 -6.69 21.88 4.10
CA LEU A 227 -7.14 20.62 3.51
C LEU A 227 -8.54 20.22 4.01
N ALA A 228 -8.77 20.27 5.32
CA ALA A 228 -10.06 19.92 5.92
C ALA A 228 -11.18 20.92 5.58
N GLU A 229 -10.89 22.21 5.60
CA GLU A 229 -11.89 23.27 5.45
C GLU A 229 -12.16 23.64 3.98
N GLU A 230 -11.18 23.46 3.09
CA GLU A 230 -11.25 23.93 1.71
C GLU A 230 -11.00 22.85 0.65
N GLY A 231 -10.52 21.66 1.03
CA GLY A 231 -10.23 20.59 0.07
C GLY A 231 -9.01 20.85 -0.82
N ARG A 232 -8.16 21.81 -0.44
CA ARG A 232 -6.93 22.18 -1.14
C ARG A 232 -5.79 22.40 -0.14
N THR A 233 -4.57 22.49 -0.64
CA THR A 233 -3.44 22.95 0.16
C THR A 233 -3.29 24.47 0.13
N LEU A 234 -2.34 25.00 0.91
CA LEU A 234 -1.88 26.38 0.79
C LEU A 234 -1.18 26.62 -0.55
N THR A 235 -1.45 27.78 -1.13
CA THR A 235 -0.67 28.35 -2.23
C THR A 235 0.70 28.81 -1.74
N ASN A 236 1.64 29.03 -2.66
CA ASN A 236 2.97 29.55 -2.31
C ASN A 236 2.89 30.94 -1.66
N ASP A 237 1.92 31.78 -2.06
CA ASP A 237 1.72 33.11 -1.47
C ASP A 237 1.17 33.02 -0.04
N GLU A 238 0.21 32.11 0.20
CA GLU A 238 -0.28 31.83 1.56
C GLU A 238 0.82 31.26 2.45
N LEU A 239 1.68 30.38 1.92
CA LEU A 239 2.84 29.87 2.65
C LEU A 239 3.86 30.97 2.93
N ALA A 240 4.13 31.85 1.96
CA ALA A 240 5.02 33.01 2.11
C ALA A 240 4.58 33.94 3.25
N ASN A 241 3.28 34.09 3.47
CA ASN A 241 2.77 34.89 4.60
C ASN A 241 3.14 34.29 5.96
N LEU A 242 3.43 32.98 6.04
CA LEU A 242 3.76 32.28 7.27
C LEU A 242 5.28 32.15 7.49
N VAL A 243 6.05 31.95 6.41
CA VAL A 243 7.49 31.64 6.48
C VAL A 243 8.39 32.71 5.87
N GLY A 244 7.82 33.77 5.30
CA GLY A 244 8.51 34.78 4.50
C GLY A 244 8.66 34.37 3.03
N ALA A 245 8.67 35.35 2.12
CA ALA A 245 8.74 35.11 0.68
C ALA A 245 9.96 34.27 0.25
N ASP A 246 11.13 34.55 0.82
CA ASP A 246 12.36 33.82 0.53
C ASP A 246 12.43 32.44 1.23
N GLY A 247 11.49 32.16 2.15
CA GLY A 247 11.46 30.96 2.98
C GLY A 247 10.61 29.82 2.43
N VAL A 248 9.81 30.04 1.39
CA VAL A 248 8.84 29.07 0.87
C VAL A 248 9.49 27.75 0.45
N ALA A 249 10.54 27.80 -0.39
CA ALA A 249 11.20 26.60 -0.89
C ALA A 249 11.84 25.78 0.25
N ALA A 250 12.49 26.46 1.19
CA ALA A 250 13.10 25.82 2.36
C ALA A 250 12.04 25.21 3.29
N ALA A 251 10.88 25.85 3.43
CA ALA A 251 9.76 25.32 4.20
C ALA A 251 9.21 24.03 3.58
N ILE A 252 8.97 24.02 2.26
CA ILE A 252 8.49 22.85 1.52
C ILE A 252 9.50 21.70 1.62
N GLU A 253 10.79 21.99 1.38
CA GLU A 253 11.85 20.99 1.50
C GLU A 253 11.92 20.43 2.92
N ARG A 254 11.84 21.28 3.94
CA ARG A 254 11.93 20.84 5.34
C ARG A 254 10.72 20.01 5.76
N LEU A 255 9.50 20.47 5.47
CA LEU A 255 8.28 19.75 5.81
C LEU A 255 8.20 18.40 5.10
N GLY A 256 8.61 18.34 3.82
CA GLY A 256 8.66 17.08 3.07
C GLY A 256 9.77 16.16 3.54
N GLY A 257 10.94 16.70 3.90
CA GLY A 257 12.06 15.94 4.46
C GLY A 257 11.77 15.36 5.85
N ASP A 258 10.98 16.08 6.66
CA ASP A 258 10.45 15.60 7.94
C ASP A 258 9.18 14.75 7.76
N ASP A 259 8.78 14.46 6.52
CA ASP A 259 7.73 13.48 6.21
C ASP A 259 6.34 13.88 6.75
N LEU A 260 6.11 15.20 6.83
CA LEU A 260 4.90 15.81 7.37
C LEU A 260 3.92 16.25 6.27
N VAL A 261 4.39 16.36 5.03
CA VAL A 261 3.61 16.76 3.85
C VAL A 261 3.96 15.88 2.65
N VAL A 262 2.97 15.66 1.78
CA VAL A 262 3.12 15.04 0.47
C VAL A 262 3.48 16.13 -0.52
N LEU A 263 4.51 15.90 -1.34
CA LEU A 263 4.98 16.86 -2.34
C LEU A 263 4.74 16.38 -3.76
N ASP A 264 4.59 17.33 -4.69
CA ASP A 264 4.59 17.05 -6.12
C ASP A 264 5.93 16.50 -6.62
N ALA A 265 5.94 15.99 -7.85
CA ALA A 265 7.11 15.34 -8.43
C ALA A 265 8.35 16.23 -8.46
N ASP A 266 8.15 17.54 -8.64
CA ASP A 266 9.22 18.55 -8.67
C ASP A 266 9.63 19.05 -7.27
N LYS A 267 8.92 18.63 -6.21
CA LYS A 267 9.10 19.08 -4.82
C LYS A 267 8.95 20.59 -4.64
N THR A 268 8.09 21.20 -5.43
CA THR A 268 7.82 22.63 -5.43
C THR A 268 6.47 22.99 -4.85
N LYS A 269 5.59 22.00 -4.69
CA LYS A 269 4.23 22.18 -4.16
C LYS A 269 3.89 21.10 -3.16
N VAL A 270 3.13 21.49 -2.15
CA VAL A 270 2.49 20.55 -1.23
C VAL A 270 1.22 20.02 -1.90
N LEU A 271 1.05 18.70 -1.97
CA LEU A 271 -0.17 18.05 -2.46
C LEU A 271 -1.06 17.55 -1.32
N GLY A 272 -0.51 17.36 -0.13
CA GLY A 272 -1.25 16.82 1.00
C GLY A 272 -0.44 16.88 2.29
N ALA A 273 -1.07 16.46 3.38
CA ALA A 273 -0.46 16.28 4.68
C ALA A 273 -1.33 15.33 5.49
N TYR A 274 -0.72 14.38 6.20
CA TYR A 274 -1.46 13.36 6.93
C TYR A 274 -2.54 13.93 7.84
N PRO A 275 -3.78 13.43 7.78
CA PRO A 275 -4.24 12.23 7.03
C PRO A 275 -4.72 12.49 5.57
N MET A 276 -4.70 13.72 5.08
CA MET A 276 -5.39 14.17 3.86
C MET A 276 -4.46 14.42 2.67
N THR A 277 -5.02 14.30 1.47
CA THR A 277 -4.34 14.64 0.22
C THR A 277 -5.30 15.25 -0.80
N THR A 278 -4.75 16.04 -1.73
CA THR A 278 -5.45 16.52 -2.93
C THR A 278 -5.29 15.55 -4.12
N GLU A 279 -4.40 14.57 -4.00
CA GLU A 279 -4.27 13.52 -5.00
C GLU A 279 -5.48 12.58 -4.97
N GLU A 280 -5.80 12.02 -6.13
CA GLU A 280 -6.89 11.06 -6.23
C GLU A 280 -6.53 9.75 -5.51
N THR A 281 -7.40 9.31 -4.61
CA THR A 281 -7.28 8.03 -3.91
C THR A 281 -8.61 7.29 -3.99
N VAL A 282 -8.66 6.05 -3.51
CA VAL A 282 -9.93 5.32 -3.38
C VAL A 282 -10.77 5.80 -2.19
N HIS A 283 -10.23 6.68 -1.33
CA HIS A 283 -10.88 7.14 -0.09
C HIS A 283 -11.30 8.60 -0.24
N HIS A 284 -12.55 8.82 -0.65
CA HIS A 284 -13.10 10.16 -0.85
C HIS A 284 -13.88 10.61 0.37
N LEU A 285 -13.60 11.82 0.84
CA LEU A 285 -14.25 12.40 2.01
C LEU A 285 -15.04 13.65 1.60
N LYS A 286 -16.15 13.88 2.28
CA LYS A 286 -16.82 15.18 2.37
C LYS A 286 -16.79 15.65 3.82
N VAL A 287 -15.91 16.59 4.13
CA VAL A 287 -15.76 17.20 5.46
C VAL A 287 -16.60 18.47 5.50
N ASN A 288 -17.68 18.49 6.29
CA ASN A 288 -18.64 19.61 6.31
C ASN A 288 -19.09 20.05 4.89
N GLY A 289 -19.23 19.09 3.97
CA GLY A 289 -19.63 19.31 2.57
C GLY A 289 -18.51 19.68 1.59
N ARG A 290 -17.24 19.74 2.03
CA ARG A 290 -16.08 20.01 1.18
C ARG A 290 -15.35 18.72 0.84
N ALA A 291 -15.01 18.53 -0.44
CA ALA A 291 -14.37 17.32 -0.91
C ALA A 291 -12.87 17.34 -0.62
N VAL A 292 -12.34 16.26 -0.07
CA VAL A 292 -10.91 16.00 0.13
C VAL A 292 -10.67 14.48 0.07
N ASN A 293 -9.47 14.03 -0.22
CA ASN A 293 -9.14 12.61 -0.21
C ASN A 293 -8.32 12.26 1.03
N ALA A 294 -8.43 11.01 1.49
CA ALA A 294 -7.57 10.45 2.52
C ALA A 294 -6.58 9.48 1.89
N ILE A 295 -5.42 9.32 2.54
CA ILE A 295 -4.34 8.47 2.00
C ILE A 295 -4.65 6.98 2.23
N CYS A 296 -5.33 6.62 3.32
CA CYS A 296 -5.74 5.25 3.62
C CYS A 296 -7.09 5.16 4.39
N ALA A 297 -7.53 3.95 4.73
CA ALA A 297 -8.79 3.73 5.46
C ALA A 297 -8.79 4.32 6.88
N LEU A 298 -7.67 4.18 7.62
CA LEU A 298 -7.54 4.79 8.95
C LEU A 298 -7.55 6.32 8.84
N ASP A 299 -6.80 6.87 7.88
CA ASP A 299 -6.73 8.30 7.59
C ASP A 299 -8.12 8.88 7.33
N ALA A 300 -8.99 8.16 6.62
CA ALA A 300 -10.36 8.59 6.35
C ALA A 300 -11.18 8.77 7.63
N LEU A 301 -11.05 7.85 8.59
CA LEU A 301 -11.81 7.84 9.85
C LEU A 301 -11.34 8.87 10.86
N VAL A 302 -10.11 9.39 10.74
CA VAL A 302 -9.53 10.29 11.74
C VAL A 302 -9.72 11.77 11.43
N VAL A 303 -10.14 12.12 10.21
CA VAL A 303 -10.43 13.52 9.86
C VAL A 303 -11.58 14.08 10.71
N ALA A 304 -12.65 13.31 10.92
CA ALA A 304 -13.77 13.73 11.74
C ALA A 304 -13.37 14.09 13.19
N PRO A 305 -12.65 13.24 13.96
CA PRO A 305 -12.25 13.58 15.33
C PRO A 305 -11.16 14.67 15.41
N MET A 306 -10.35 14.88 14.37
CA MET A 306 -9.38 15.98 14.35
C MET A 306 -10.06 17.35 14.39
N TYR A 307 -11.23 17.49 13.78
CA TYR A 307 -11.92 18.79 13.63
C TYR A 307 -13.30 18.84 14.28
N ASP A 308 -13.69 17.78 15.01
CA ASP A 308 -15.06 17.58 15.52
C ASP A 308 -16.13 17.81 14.44
N ALA A 309 -15.86 17.28 13.24
CA ALA A 309 -16.64 17.55 12.03
C ALA A 309 -17.56 16.38 11.65
N GLU A 310 -18.58 16.69 10.85
CA GLU A 310 -19.36 15.69 10.13
C GLU A 310 -18.60 15.31 8.85
N VAL A 311 -18.36 14.01 8.66
CA VAL A 311 -17.61 13.47 7.52
C VAL A 311 -18.39 12.32 6.88
N ALA A 312 -18.63 12.45 5.58
CA ALA A 312 -19.06 11.35 4.72
C ALA A 312 -17.84 10.74 4.05
N ILE A 313 -17.67 9.43 4.13
CA ILE A 313 -16.55 8.68 3.57
C ILE A 313 -17.11 7.72 2.52
N GLU A 314 -16.56 7.76 1.31
CA GLU A 314 -16.80 6.81 0.24
C GLU A 314 -15.50 6.07 -0.09
N SER A 315 -15.55 4.74 -0.11
CA SER A 315 -14.39 3.87 -0.32
C SER A 315 -14.81 2.54 -0.95
N ARG A 316 -13.89 1.58 -1.00
CA ARG A 316 -14.15 0.18 -1.37
C ARG A 316 -13.51 -0.79 -0.40
N CYS A 317 -14.11 -1.97 -0.28
CA CYS A 317 -13.51 -3.14 0.36
C CYS A 317 -12.28 -3.57 -0.44
N GLN A 318 -11.16 -3.80 0.23
CA GLN A 318 -9.92 -4.22 -0.44
C GLN A 318 -10.01 -5.61 -1.06
N VAL A 319 -10.78 -6.51 -0.44
CA VAL A 319 -10.88 -7.91 -0.86
C VAL A 319 -11.91 -8.08 -1.99
N THR A 320 -13.09 -7.48 -1.83
CA THR A 320 -14.22 -7.73 -2.73
C THR A 320 -14.46 -6.59 -3.73
N GLY A 321 -13.90 -5.39 -3.48
CA GLY A 321 -14.19 -4.18 -4.25
C GLY A 321 -15.56 -3.56 -3.96
N GLU A 322 -16.34 -4.14 -3.04
CA GLU A 322 -17.68 -3.67 -2.66
C GLU A 322 -17.61 -2.22 -2.17
N PRO A 323 -18.49 -1.32 -2.64
CA PRO A 323 -18.51 0.06 -2.17
C PRO A 323 -18.78 0.16 -0.67
N ILE A 324 -17.94 0.92 0.03
CA ILE A 324 -18.07 1.20 1.45
C ILE A 324 -18.47 2.66 1.63
N ARG A 325 -19.49 2.90 2.45
CA ARG A 325 -19.91 4.26 2.83
C ARG A 325 -19.98 4.35 4.35
N VAL A 326 -19.25 5.31 4.92
CA VAL A 326 -19.27 5.57 6.36
C VAL A 326 -19.67 7.02 6.59
N HIS A 327 -20.58 7.24 7.53
CA HIS A 327 -20.99 8.57 7.97
C HIS A 327 -20.59 8.72 9.44
N GLN A 328 -19.83 9.77 9.75
CA GLN A 328 -19.18 9.92 11.05
C GLN A 328 -19.32 11.37 11.56
N GLN A 329 -19.49 11.52 12.88
CA GLN A 329 -19.45 12.81 13.58
C GLN A 329 -18.43 12.74 14.71
N GLY A 330 -17.34 13.50 14.60
CA GLY A 330 -16.26 13.46 15.58
C GLY A 330 -15.77 12.03 15.80
N HIS A 331 -15.85 11.54 17.04
CA HIS A 331 -15.47 10.16 17.39
C HIS A 331 -16.54 9.09 17.12
N ARG A 332 -17.74 9.47 16.68
CA ARG A 332 -18.90 8.56 16.61
C ARG A 332 -19.22 8.19 15.17
N ILE A 333 -19.26 6.89 14.89
CA ILE A 333 -19.86 6.36 13.66
C ILE A 333 -21.39 6.50 13.74
N LEU A 334 -21.97 7.16 12.74
CA LEU A 334 -23.41 7.34 12.61
C LEU A 334 -24.05 6.21 11.80
N SER A 335 -23.39 5.80 10.72
CA SER A 335 -23.81 4.67 9.87
C SER A 335 -22.63 4.12 9.08
N ALA A 336 -22.71 2.84 8.72
CA ALA A 336 -21.78 2.18 7.82
C ALA A 336 -22.55 1.25 6.86
N GLU A 337 -22.12 1.23 5.60
CA GLU A 337 -22.61 0.36 4.53
C GLU A 337 -21.40 -0.33 3.86
N PRO A 338 -21.53 -1.58 3.38
CA PRO A 338 -22.77 -2.35 3.20
C PRO A 338 -23.32 -2.98 4.49
N SER A 339 -22.52 -3.04 5.56
CA SER A 339 -22.89 -3.60 6.85
C SER A 339 -22.51 -2.64 7.98
N ALA A 340 -23.19 -2.75 9.12
CA ALA A 340 -22.76 -2.08 10.35
C ALA A 340 -21.41 -2.63 10.87
N ASP A 341 -20.98 -3.80 10.37
CA ASP A 341 -19.76 -4.49 10.79
C ASP A 341 -18.56 -4.27 9.86
N VAL A 342 -18.55 -3.20 9.05
CA VAL A 342 -17.36 -2.79 8.29
C VAL A 342 -16.14 -2.74 9.22
N ARG A 343 -15.00 -3.24 8.75
CA ARG A 343 -13.74 -3.30 9.53
C ARG A 343 -12.63 -2.51 8.86
N VAL A 344 -11.60 -2.22 9.65
CA VAL A 344 -10.31 -1.70 9.16
C VAL A 344 -9.25 -2.75 9.38
N GLY A 345 -8.56 -3.16 8.32
CA GLY A 345 -7.37 -4.01 8.39
C GLY A 345 -6.11 -3.15 8.36
N VAL A 346 -5.12 -3.49 9.19
CA VAL A 346 -3.78 -2.88 9.16
C VAL A 346 -2.76 -3.98 8.94
N ARG A 347 -1.98 -3.88 7.86
CA ARG A 347 -0.81 -4.73 7.64
C ARG A 347 0.45 -4.03 8.12
N TRP A 348 1.02 -4.50 9.23
CA TRP A 348 2.23 -3.98 9.85
C TRP A 348 3.49 -4.46 9.10
N GLN A 349 3.88 -3.74 8.05
CA GLN A 349 5.19 -3.92 7.40
C GLN A 349 6.17 -2.84 7.86
N GLN A 350 7.48 -3.11 7.71
CA GLN A 350 8.51 -2.08 7.93
C GLN A 350 8.34 -0.97 6.89
N PRO A 351 8.23 0.31 7.30
CA PRO A 351 8.10 1.41 6.34
C PRO A 351 9.29 1.45 5.38
N GLY A 352 9.02 1.40 4.08
CA GLY A 352 9.95 1.94 3.10
C GLY A 352 10.15 3.43 3.37
N ALA A 353 11.34 3.97 3.12
CA ALA A 353 11.68 5.34 3.52
C ALA A 353 10.69 6.40 2.99
N CYS A 354 10.25 7.28 3.90
CA CYS A 354 9.32 8.43 3.74
C CYS A 354 7.84 8.01 3.66
N ALA A 355 7.12 8.13 4.77
CA ALA A 355 5.69 7.85 4.90
C ALA A 355 4.83 8.61 3.88
N ALA A 356 5.04 9.92 3.76
CA ALA A 356 4.32 10.88 2.92
C ALA A 356 4.29 10.50 1.44
N HIS A 357 5.23 9.66 0.99
CA HIS A 357 5.23 9.13 -0.37
C HIS A 357 5.05 7.61 -0.43
N SER A 358 5.00 6.90 0.71
CA SER A 358 5.33 5.47 0.76
C SER A 358 4.68 4.67 1.90
N MET A 359 3.49 5.01 2.42
CA MET A 359 2.93 4.18 3.50
C MET A 359 2.73 2.72 3.05
N CYS A 360 3.70 1.88 3.40
CA CYS A 360 3.72 0.42 3.31
C CYS A 360 2.80 -0.23 4.36
N LEU A 361 2.04 0.56 5.12
CA LEU A 361 0.93 0.08 5.91
C LEU A 361 -0.29 0.06 5.00
N GLU A 362 -0.61 -1.12 4.49
CA GLU A 362 -1.89 -1.36 3.83
C GLU A 362 -2.96 -1.28 4.94
N MET A 363 -3.50 -0.07 5.12
CA MET A 363 -4.62 0.22 6.00
C MET A 363 -5.88 0.31 5.15
N VAL A 364 -6.72 -0.71 5.24
CA VAL A 364 -7.78 -0.96 4.27
C VAL A 364 -9.13 -1.11 4.94
N PHE A 365 -10.19 -0.76 4.21
CA PHE A 365 -11.54 -1.11 4.63
C PHE A 365 -11.89 -2.53 4.17
N LEU A 366 -12.67 -3.21 4.98
CA LEU A 366 -13.17 -4.57 4.76
C LEU A 366 -14.69 -4.54 5.00
N GLU A 367 -15.46 -5.14 4.10
CA GLU A 367 -16.93 -4.98 4.05
C GLU A 367 -17.66 -5.48 5.30
N ASP A 368 -17.10 -6.48 5.97
CA ASP A 368 -17.62 -7.07 7.21
C ASP A 368 -16.52 -7.82 8.00
N GLY A 369 -16.87 -8.29 9.20
CA GLY A 369 -15.97 -9.07 10.05
C GLY A 369 -15.58 -10.43 9.48
N ASP A 370 -16.39 -11.05 8.62
CA ASP A 370 -16.07 -12.35 8.04
C ASP A 370 -14.96 -12.22 6.98
N THR A 371 -15.06 -11.19 6.15
CA THR A 371 -14.05 -10.80 5.18
C THR A 371 -12.79 -10.32 5.87
N ALA A 372 -12.91 -9.63 6.99
CA ALA A 372 -11.75 -9.18 7.75
C ALA A 372 -10.97 -10.34 8.40
N ARG A 373 -11.66 -11.31 9.01
CA ARG A 373 -11.02 -12.52 9.54
C ARG A 373 -10.30 -13.30 8.45
N ARG A 374 -10.94 -13.53 7.30
CA ARG A 374 -10.30 -14.17 6.14
C ARG A 374 -9.07 -13.39 5.67
N TRP A 375 -9.16 -12.07 5.56
CA TRP A 375 -8.03 -11.23 5.15
C TRP A 375 -6.83 -11.33 6.12
N VAL A 376 -7.08 -11.51 7.42
CA VAL A 376 -6.03 -11.76 8.43
C VAL A 376 -5.46 -13.17 8.29
N GLU A 377 -6.31 -14.19 8.17
CA GLU A 377 -5.92 -15.62 8.14
C GLU A 377 -5.21 -16.05 6.84
N GLU A 378 -5.67 -15.56 5.69
CA GLU A 378 -5.19 -15.95 4.36
C GLU A 378 -3.92 -15.18 3.93
N GLY A 379 -3.49 -14.18 4.72
CA GLY A 379 -2.39 -13.31 4.36
C GLY A 379 -1.03 -13.66 4.98
N GLU A 380 0.04 -13.54 4.21
CA GLU A 380 1.40 -13.46 4.76
C GLU A 380 1.63 -12.09 5.45
N GLY A 381 2.21 -12.08 6.66
CA GLY A 381 2.66 -10.88 7.37
C GLY A 381 1.91 -10.57 8.67
N ASP A 382 2.40 -9.59 9.42
CA ASP A 382 1.78 -9.10 10.66
C ASP A 382 0.55 -8.26 10.32
N LYS A 383 -0.65 -8.83 10.44
CA LYS A 383 -1.94 -8.18 10.16
C LYS A 383 -2.77 -8.06 11.42
N THR A 384 -3.52 -6.97 11.53
CA THR A 384 -4.48 -6.77 12.62
C THR A 384 -5.74 -6.12 12.06
N GLU A 385 -6.90 -6.70 12.35
CA GLU A 385 -8.20 -6.07 12.08
C GLU A 385 -8.66 -5.21 13.25
N PHE A 386 -9.52 -4.23 13.00
CA PHE A 386 -10.16 -3.35 13.98
C PHE A 386 -11.63 -3.14 13.60
N THR A 387 -12.50 -2.99 14.61
CA THR A 387 -13.82 -2.39 14.37
C THR A 387 -13.66 -0.93 13.92
N LEU A 388 -14.69 -0.31 13.34
CA LEU A 388 -14.63 1.13 13.05
C LEU A 388 -14.39 1.96 14.32
N ASP A 389 -15.06 1.65 15.42
CA ASP A 389 -14.88 2.39 16.69
C ASP A 389 -13.45 2.22 17.26
N GLU A 390 -12.89 1.01 17.19
CA GLU A 390 -11.51 0.74 17.58
C GLU A 390 -10.53 1.53 16.70
N ALA A 391 -10.76 1.55 15.38
CA ALA A 391 -9.93 2.27 14.42
C ALA A 391 -10.00 3.80 14.63
N VAL A 392 -11.19 4.34 14.92
CA VAL A 392 -11.36 5.76 15.28
C VAL A 392 -10.61 6.08 16.57
N ALA A 393 -10.73 5.26 17.62
CA ALA A 393 -10.03 5.50 18.89
C ALA A 393 -8.50 5.42 18.74
N PHE A 394 -8.03 4.40 18.02
CA PHE A 394 -6.63 4.19 17.66
C PHE A 394 -6.07 5.38 16.87
N GLY A 395 -6.69 5.71 15.75
CA GLY A 395 -6.21 6.74 14.85
C GLY A 395 -6.32 8.14 15.46
N ALA A 396 -7.40 8.44 16.19
CA ALA A 396 -7.55 9.73 16.87
C ALA A 396 -6.44 9.97 17.91
N SER A 397 -6.03 8.94 18.64
CA SER A 397 -4.91 9.04 19.60
C SER A 397 -3.59 9.42 18.92
N PHE A 398 -3.43 9.09 17.64
CA PHE A 398 -2.22 9.37 16.86
C PHE A 398 -2.28 10.72 16.11
N PHE A 399 -3.41 11.06 15.47
CA PHE A 399 -3.50 12.24 14.60
C PHE A 399 -4.06 13.51 15.26
N VAL A 400 -4.97 13.39 16.24
CA VAL A 400 -5.53 14.58 16.94
C VAL A 400 -4.45 15.46 17.58
N PRO A 401 -3.34 14.92 18.14
CA PRO A 401 -2.25 15.75 18.65
C PRO A 401 -1.57 16.65 17.61
N LEU A 402 -1.74 16.42 16.31
CA LEU A 402 -1.14 17.25 15.25
C LEU A 402 -1.87 18.59 15.05
N VAL A 403 -3.13 18.68 15.49
CA VAL A 403 -3.98 19.88 15.32
C VAL A 403 -4.24 20.64 16.62
N LYS A 404 -3.81 20.08 17.76
CA LYS A 404 -3.69 20.77 19.06
C LYS A 404 -2.32 21.42 19.14
#